data_AF-A0A940WCG7-F1
#
_entry.id   AF-A0A940WCG7-F1
#
_cell.length_a   1.000
_cell.length_b   1.000
_cell.length_c   1.000
_cell.angle_alpha   90.00
_cell.angle_beta   90.00
_cell.angle_gamma   90.00
#
_symmetry.space_group_name_H-M   'P 1'
#
loop_
_entity.id
_entity.type
_entity.pdbx_description
1 polymer ?
#
loop_
_entity_poly.entity_id
_entity_poly.type
_entity_poly.pdbx_seq_one_letter_code
_entity_poly.pdbx_strand_id
1 'polypeptide(L)'
;MGRPGRGGARPADEIFAVRKDWGGRTRVALVYPNRYAAGMSNLGFLLIHAQINARPDALCERVFLSGGGRRGSPPRRPGAGSPNPPREGRSLETGRPLSSFDTVAISLSYENDLLNVPAILAAGGVPPFREDRAASGSRHPLVVAGGFAASLNPEPAGVFADAVVVGDGERATDSLLDPGPGSAGDAGFLRELSSIPGVYVPGGYRLACEDSPPRGEPRAAMPALRAIEPLPGFPALVAREVLDLRALPP
;
A
#
# COMPACT_ATOMS: atom_id res chain seq x y z
N MET A 1 34.19 -21.09 -30.52
CA MET A 1 33.97 -21.20 -29.06
C MET A 1 33.07 -20.05 -28.64
N GLY A 2 31.76 -20.29 -28.52
CA GLY A 2 30.77 -19.25 -28.23
C GLY A 2 30.80 -18.85 -26.75
N ARG A 3 30.76 -17.54 -26.48
CA ARG A 3 30.58 -17.03 -25.12
C ARG A 3 29.28 -17.58 -24.53
N PRO A 4 29.28 -18.12 -23.29
CA PRO A 4 28.05 -18.56 -22.65
C PRO A 4 27.13 -17.34 -22.48
N GLY A 5 25.92 -17.44 -23.03
CA GLY A 5 24.89 -16.43 -22.85
C GLY A 5 24.58 -16.28 -21.37
N ARG A 6 24.78 -15.09 -20.82
CA ARG A 6 24.25 -14.74 -19.49
C ARG A 6 22.73 -14.77 -19.57
N GLY A 7 22.12 -15.90 -19.19
CA GLY A 7 20.71 -15.93 -18.86
C GLY A 7 20.47 -14.94 -17.73
N GLY A 8 19.75 -13.86 -17.99
CA GLY A 8 19.42 -12.87 -16.96
C GLY A 8 18.53 -13.51 -15.92
N ALA A 9 19.01 -13.62 -14.67
CA ALA A 9 18.24 -14.10 -13.53
C ALA A 9 16.97 -13.25 -13.39
N ARG A 10 15.78 -13.88 -13.35
CA ARG A 10 14.53 -13.13 -13.15
C ARG A 10 14.59 -12.48 -11.76
N PRO A 11 13.94 -11.33 -11.52
CA PRO A 11 13.83 -10.84 -10.13
C PRO A 11 13.07 -11.84 -9.23
N ALA A 12 12.32 -12.78 -9.81
CA ALA A 12 11.83 -13.95 -9.08
C ALA A 12 12.94 -14.92 -8.63
N ASP A 13 14.09 -14.98 -9.31
CA ASP A 13 15.24 -15.87 -9.06
C ASP A 13 16.31 -15.22 -8.16
N GLU A 14 15.92 -14.23 -7.35
CA GLU A 14 16.79 -13.59 -6.37
C GLU A 14 17.23 -14.56 -5.26
N ILE A 15 18.49 -14.46 -4.84
CA ILE A 15 19.12 -15.34 -3.82
C ILE A 15 18.36 -15.31 -2.48
N PHE A 16 17.70 -14.18 -2.17
CA PHE A 16 16.96 -13.97 -0.92
C PHE A 16 15.45 -13.84 -1.13
N ALA A 17 14.93 -14.37 -2.25
CA ALA A 17 13.49 -14.42 -2.46
C ALA A 17 12.84 -15.34 -1.40
N VAL A 18 11.96 -14.77 -0.58
CA VAL A 18 11.15 -15.57 0.35
C VAL A 18 9.98 -16.15 -0.43
N ARG A 19 9.83 -17.48 -0.39
CA ARG A 19 8.71 -18.18 -1.00
C ARG A 19 8.04 -19.08 0.02
N LYS A 20 6.77 -18.77 0.32
CA LYS A 20 5.93 -19.57 1.20
C LYS A 20 4.79 -20.21 0.42
N ASP A 21 4.34 -21.36 0.90
CA ASP A 21 3.10 -21.95 0.41
C ASP A 21 1.89 -21.09 0.79
N TRP A 22 0.92 -20.96 -0.12
CA TRP A 22 -0.26 -20.12 0.06
C TRP A 22 -1.34 -20.73 0.98
N GLY A 23 -1.23 -22.00 1.36
CA GLY A 23 -2.25 -22.73 2.10
C GLY A 23 -2.49 -22.16 3.50
N GLY A 24 -3.74 -21.76 3.76
CA GLY A 24 -4.25 -21.36 5.09
C GLY A 24 -3.69 -20.05 5.67
N ARG A 25 -2.83 -19.33 4.95
CA ARG A 25 -2.17 -18.11 5.42
C ARG A 25 -2.88 -16.85 4.97
N THR A 26 -2.78 -15.80 5.78
CA THR A 26 -3.14 -14.43 5.36
C THR A 26 -2.18 -13.97 4.26
N ARG A 27 -2.74 -13.57 3.12
CA ARG A 27 -1.96 -13.21 1.92
C ARG A 27 -1.81 -11.70 1.82
N VAL A 28 -0.57 -11.23 1.90
CA VAL A 28 -0.26 -9.79 1.78
C VAL A 28 0.52 -9.52 0.50
N ALA A 29 0.04 -8.58 -0.30
CA ALA A 29 0.82 -7.97 -1.37
C ALA A 29 1.42 -6.66 -0.86
N LEU A 30 2.75 -6.61 -0.71
CA LEU A 30 3.46 -5.39 -0.33
C LEU A 30 3.90 -4.64 -1.59
N VAL A 31 3.19 -3.56 -1.88
CA VAL A 31 3.36 -2.71 -3.06
C VAL A 31 4.35 -1.59 -2.75
N TYR A 32 5.42 -1.53 -3.53
CA TYR A 32 6.24 -0.33 -3.65
C TYR A 32 5.91 0.35 -4.99
N PRO A 33 5.14 1.45 -5.00
CA PRO A 33 4.60 2.08 -6.21
C PRO A 33 5.65 2.90 -6.99
N ASN A 34 6.85 2.35 -7.12
CA ASN A 34 7.98 2.92 -7.83
C ASN A 34 8.82 1.78 -8.43
N ARG A 35 9.91 2.13 -9.12
CA ARG A 35 10.84 1.17 -9.71
C ARG A 35 11.37 0.19 -8.67
N TYR A 36 11.48 -1.08 -9.06
CA TYR A 36 12.05 -2.17 -8.27
C TYR A 36 13.34 -1.78 -7.52
N ALA A 37 14.31 -1.17 -8.19
CA ALA A 37 15.59 -0.80 -7.59
C ALA A 37 15.44 0.20 -6.43
N ALA A 38 14.43 1.08 -6.46
CA ALA A 38 14.16 2.01 -5.37
C ALA A 38 13.57 1.27 -4.17
N GLY A 39 12.60 0.37 -4.38
CA GLY A 39 12.01 -0.41 -3.28
C GLY A 39 13.01 -1.37 -2.64
N MET A 40 13.90 -1.98 -3.43
CA MET A 40 14.99 -2.81 -2.89
C MET A 40 16.10 -2.03 -2.18
N SER A 41 16.11 -0.71 -2.31
CA SER A 41 17.01 0.17 -1.56
C SER A 41 16.30 0.83 -0.35
N ASN A 42 15.04 0.46 -0.09
CA ASN A 42 14.24 1.01 1.00
C ASN A 42 14.21 0.03 2.17
N LEU A 43 14.91 0.38 3.26
CA LEU A 43 15.01 -0.47 4.43
C LEU A 43 13.66 -0.72 5.10
N GLY A 44 12.82 0.32 5.27
CA GLY A 44 11.49 0.17 5.88
C GLY A 44 10.61 -0.80 5.10
N PHE A 45 10.59 -0.72 3.76
CA PHE A 45 9.89 -1.67 2.90
C PHE A 45 10.39 -3.10 3.10
N LEU A 46 11.71 -3.31 3.15
CA LEU A 46 12.30 -4.63 3.35
C LEU A 46 12.07 -5.18 4.77
N LEU A 47 12.05 -4.33 5.79
CA LEU A 47 11.76 -4.69 7.17
C LEU A 47 10.32 -5.18 7.32
N ILE A 48 9.35 -4.45 6.78
CA ILE A 48 7.93 -4.88 6.80
C ILE A 48 7.76 -6.19 6.04
N HIS A 49 8.37 -6.32 4.87
CA HIS A 49 8.36 -7.57 4.11
C HIS A 49 8.91 -8.74 4.93
N ALA A 50 10.05 -8.54 5.61
CA ALA A 50 10.68 -9.55 6.45
C ALA A 50 9.82 -9.89 7.68
N GLN A 51 9.25 -8.89 8.36
CA GLN A 51 8.40 -9.07 9.55
C GLN A 51 7.15 -9.89 9.22
N ILE A 52 6.42 -9.54 8.15
CA ILE A 52 5.24 -10.32 7.73
C ILE A 52 5.65 -11.75 7.35
N ASN A 53 6.78 -11.90 6.65
CA ASN A 53 7.28 -13.22 6.30
C ASN A 53 7.96 -13.98 7.46
N ALA A 54 8.18 -13.38 8.64
CA ALA A 54 8.60 -14.10 9.83
C ALA A 54 7.41 -14.84 10.48
N ARG A 55 6.19 -14.36 10.28
CA ARG A 55 4.97 -14.98 10.81
C ARG A 55 4.67 -16.35 10.17
N PRO A 56 4.30 -17.39 10.92
CA PRO A 56 3.97 -18.70 10.35
C PRO A 56 2.62 -18.72 9.61
N ASP A 57 1.70 -17.83 9.99
CA ASP A 57 0.31 -17.70 9.53
C ASP A 57 0.12 -16.68 8.39
N ALA A 58 1.19 -15.99 7.96
CA ALA A 58 1.13 -15.02 6.88
C ALA A 58 2.19 -15.27 5.80
N LEU A 59 1.91 -14.79 4.59
CA LEU A 59 2.88 -14.65 3.50
C LEU A 59 2.82 -13.25 2.92
N CYS A 60 3.99 -12.74 2.52
CA CYS A 60 4.10 -11.45 1.88
C CYS A 60 4.84 -11.59 0.54
N GLU A 61 4.23 -11.08 -0.52
CA GLU A 61 4.83 -10.99 -1.85
C GLU A 61 4.96 -9.53 -2.28
N ARG A 62 6.02 -9.21 -3.01
CA ARG A 62 6.35 -7.84 -3.40
C ARG A 62 5.73 -7.48 -4.74
N VAL A 63 5.26 -6.24 -4.88
CA VAL A 63 4.70 -5.71 -6.13
C VAL A 63 5.35 -4.36 -6.39
N PHE A 64 5.72 -4.11 -7.64
CA PHE A 64 6.40 -2.87 -8.03
C PHE A 64 5.68 -2.21 -9.20
N LEU A 65 5.94 -0.90 -9.38
CA LEU A 65 5.55 -0.23 -10.62
C LEU A 65 6.31 -0.86 -11.78
N SER A 66 5.57 -1.34 -12.77
CA SER A 66 6.16 -1.82 -14.01
C SER A 66 6.28 -0.64 -14.97
N GLY A 67 7.37 -0.58 -15.74
CA GLY A 67 7.66 0.57 -16.62
C GLY A 67 6.62 0.85 -17.73
N GLY A 68 5.50 0.11 -17.76
CA GLY A 68 4.37 0.31 -18.66
C GLY A 68 3.38 1.40 -18.22
N GLY A 69 3.50 1.93 -16.99
CA GLY A 69 2.66 3.03 -16.50
C GLY A 69 2.87 4.38 -17.21
N ARG A 70 3.97 4.56 -17.97
CA ARG A 70 4.10 5.68 -18.91
C ARG A 70 3.39 5.32 -20.20
N ARG A 71 2.20 5.89 -20.44
CA ARG A 71 1.59 5.96 -21.78
C ARG A 71 2.69 6.42 -22.77
N GLY A 72 3.13 5.53 -23.65
CA GLY A 72 4.14 5.85 -24.68
C GLY A 72 5.57 5.34 -24.44
N SER A 73 5.82 4.49 -23.44
CA SER A 73 7.10 3.77 -23.42
C SER A 73 7.18 2.80 -24.62
N PRO A 74 8.19 2.93 -25.51
CA PRO A 74 8.30 2.08 -26.69
C PRO A 74 8.40 0.61 -26.28
N PRO A 75 7.84 -0.32 -27.09
CA PRO A 75 8.00 -1.74 -26.83
C PRO A 75 9.50 -2.05 -26.68
N ARG A 76 9.88 -2.59 -25.51
CA ARG A 76 11.27 -2.98 -25.26
C ARG A 76 11.69 -3.98 -26.34
N ARG A 77 12.83 -3.69 -26.98
CA ARG A 77 13.41 -4.53 -28.04
C ARG A 77 13.46 -6.00 -27.58
N PRO A 78 12.96 -6.96 -28.38
CA PRO A 78 13.17 -8.37 -28.10
C PRO A 78 14.68 -8.64 -28.09
N GLY A 79 15.21 -9.16 -26.99
CA GLY A 79 16.63 -9.53 -26.87
C GLY A 79 17.49 -8.63 -25.97
N ALA A 80 16.97 -7.55 -25.40
CA ALA A 80 17.62 -6.92 -24.25
C ALA A 80 17.38 -7.82 -23.03
N GLY A 81 18.39 -8.57 -22.60
CA GLY A 81 18.36 -9.56 -21.50
C GLY A 81 18.08 -9.00 -20.10
N SER A 82 17.24 -7.98 -20.00
CA SER A 82 16.60 -7.58 -18.75
C SER A 82 15.44 -8.55 -18.52
N PRO A 83 15.42 -9.27 -17.39
CA PRO A 83 14.32 -10.14 -17.08
C PRO A 83 13.06 -9.28 -16.98
N ASN A 84 11.99 -9.71 -17.64
CA ASN A 84 10.77 -8.93 -17.70
C ASN A 84 10.32 -8.65 -16.25
N PRO A 85 10.13 -7.38 -15.83
CA PRO A 85 9.45 -7.13 -14.57
C PRO A 85 8.07 -7.81 -14.63
N PRO A 86 7.52 -8.29 -13.49
CA PRO A 86 6.16 -8.79 -13.44
C PRO A 86 5.21 -7.77 -14.08
N ARG A 87 4.12 -8.22 -14.70
CA ARG A 87 3.16 -7.28 -15.31
C ARG A 87 2.61 -6.37 -14.21
N GLU A 88 2.24 -5.15 -14.59
CA GLU A 88 1.66 -4.15 -13.67
C GLU A 88 0.59 -4.78 -12.76
N GLY A 89 0.64 -4.50 -11.46
CA GLY A 89 -0.33 -5.03 -10.49
C GLY A 89 -0.21 -6.54 -10.22
N ARG A 90 0.95 -7.15 -10.50
CA ARG A 90 1.24 -8.56 -10.16
C ARG A 90 2.44 -8.70 -9.25
N SER A 91 2.38 -9.69 -8.37
CA SER A 91 3.48 -10.02 -7.47
C SER A 91 4.72 -10.51 -8.21
N LEU A 92 5.86 -10.23 -7.62
CA LEU A 92 7.15 -10.60 -8.16
C LEU A 92 7.44 -12.09 -7.99
N GLU A 93 7.09 -12.65 -6.84
CA GLU A 93 7.41 -14.01 -6.45
C GLU A 93 6.61 -15.04 -7.26
N THR A 94 5.30 -14.83 -7.43
CA THR A 94 4.42 -15.80 -8.09
C THR A 94 3.65 -15.26 -9.30
N GLY A 95 3.71 -13.95 -9.59
CA GLY A 95 2.99 -13.36 -10.72
C GLY A 95 1.48 -13.27 -10.52
N ARG A 96 1.01 -13.34 -9.27
CA ARG A 96 -0.41 -13.30 -8.92
C ARG A 96 -0.93 -11.86 -8.90
N PRO A 97 -2.17 -11.61 -9.36
CA PRO A 97 -2.75 -10.27 -9.33
C PRO A 97 -3.11 -9.84 -7.90
N LEU A 98 -3.13 -8.54 -7.64
CA LEU A 98 -3.50 -7.97 -6.33
C LEU A 98 -4.84 -8.46 -5.79
N SER A 99 -5.82 -8.70 -6.68
CA SER A 99 -7.14 -9.22 -6.32
C SER A 99 -7.14 -10.64 -5.72
N SER A 100 -6.02 -11.36 -5.76
CA SER A 100 -5.88 -12.69 -5.16
C SER A 100 -5.38 -12.69 -3.71
N PHE A 101 -4.97 -11.52 -3.20
CA PHE A 101 -4.49 -11.33 -1.83
C PHE A 101 -5.64 -10.94 -0.90
N ASP A 102 -5.42 -11.06 0.41
CA ASP A 102 -6.36 -10.58 1.44
C ASP A 102 -6.11 -9.12 1.77
N THR A 103 -4.84 -8.71 1.75
CA THR A 103 -4.39 -7.33 2.04
C THR A 103 -3.41 -6.85 0.97
N VAL A 104 -3.61 -5.62 0.50
CA VAL A 104 -2.68 -4.87 -0.34
C VAL A 104 -2.07 -3.75 0.51
N ALA A 105 -0.83 -3.93 0.95
CA ALA A 105 -0.09 -2.96 1.76
C ALA A 105 0.78 -2.08 0.84
N ILE A 106 0.55 -0.78 0.82
CA ILE A 106 1.22 0.18 -0.07
C ILE A 106 2.24 0.99 0.74
N SER A 107 3.51 0.88 0.37
CA SER A 107 4.61 1.61 1.00
C SER A 107 4.92 2.90 0.24
N LEU A 108 4.38 4.03 0.71
CA LEU A 108 4.55 5.36 0.12
C LEU A 108 5.78 6.05 0.72
N SER A 109 6.88 6.04 -0.03
CA SER A 109 8.15 6.63 0.44
C SER A 109 8.25 8.11 0.08
N TYR A 110 7.62 8.49 -1.03
CA TYR A 110 7.62 9.84 -1.55
C TYR A 110 6.20 10.26 -1.94
N GLU A 111 5.93 11.56 -1.96
CA GLU A 111 4.60 12.07 -2.34
C GLU A 111 4.23 11.73 -3.79
N ASN A 112 5.20 11.73 -4.71
CA ASN A 112 4.97 11.37 -6.11
C ASN A 112 4.60 9.90 -6.33
N ASP A 113 4.83 9.03 -5.33
CA ASP A 113 4.40 7.63 -5.37
C ASP A 113 2.87 7.52 -5.43
N LEU A 114 2.13 8.49 -4.88
CA LEU A 114 0.66 8.55 -4.89
C LEU A 114 0.09 8.47 -6.32
N LEU A 115 0.78 9.07 -7.29
CA LEU A 115 0.34 9.14 -8.68
C LEU A 115 0.32 7.75 -9.37
N ASN A 116 1.12 6.82 -8.87
CA ASN A 116 1.26 5.49 -9.45
C ASN A 116 0.28 4.48 -8.87
N VAL A 117 -0.23 4.72 -7.66
CA VAL A 117 -1.10 3.79 -6.92
C VAL A 117 -2.36 3.41 -7.71
N PRO A 118 -3.14 4.34 -8.28
CA PRO A 118 -4.38 3.97 -8.96
C PRO A 118 -4.17 3.03 -10.14
N ALA A 119 -3.09 3.25 -10.90
CA ALA A 119 -2.75 2.42 -12.05
C ALA A 119 -2.36 0.99 -11.63
N ILE A 120 -1.59 0.85 -10.55
CA ILE A 120 -1.17 -0.44 -10.00
C ILE A 120 -2.38 -1.23 -9.47
N LEU A 121 -3.25 -0.58 -8.69
CA LEU A 121 -4.47 -1.21 -8.15
C LEU A 121 -5.38 -1.70 -9.28
N ALA A 122 -5.67 -0.84 -10.26
CA ALA A 122 -6.51 -1.18 -11.41
C ALA A 122 -5.94 -2.37 -12.21
N ALA A 123 -4.63 -2.36 -12.49
CA ALA A 123 -3.97 -3.45 -13.21
C ALA A 123 -3.99 -4.77 -12.43
N GLY A 124 -3.98 -4.70 -11.10
CA GLY A 124 -4.08 -5.83 -10.20
C GLY A 124 -5.51 -6.32 -9.94
N GLY A 125 -6.53 -5.70 -10.56
CA GLY A 125 -7.94 -6.09 -10.41
C GLY A 125 -8.57 -5.61 -9.09
N VAL A 126 -8.04 -4.55 -8.48
CA VAL A 126 -8.58 -3.92 -7.28
C VAL A 126 -9.11 -2.53 -7.66
N PRO A 127 -10.38 -2.19 -7.35
CA PRO A 127 -10.89 -0.86 -7.62
C PRO A 127 -10.00 0.20 -6.94
N PRO A 128 -9.48 1.19 -7.68
CA PRO A 128 -8.48 2.11 -7.15
C PRO A 128 -8.94 2.93 -5.97
N PHE A 129 -10.17 3.45 -6.04
CA PHE A 129 -10.69 4.36 -5.04
C PHE A 129 -11.40 3.60 -3.93
N ARG A 130 -11.20 4.06 -2.70
CA ARG A 130 -11.77 3.44 -1.49
C ARG A 130 -13.29 3.36 -1.58
N GLU A 131 -13.92 4.43 -2.05
CA GLU A 131 -15.38 4.53 -2.14
C GLU A 131 -15.96 3.54 -3.15
N ASP A 132 -15.29 3.33 -4.28
CA ASP A 132 -15.69 2.33 -5.27
C ASP A 132 -15.65 0.91 -4.69
N ARG A 133 -14.64 0.60 -3.85
CA ARG A 133 -14.56 -0.69 -3.16
C ARG A 133 -15.65 -0.86 -2.12
N ALA A 134 -15.94 0.19 -1.34
CA ALA A 134 -16.98 0.16 -0.32
C ALA A 134 -18.38 0.02 -0.94
N ALA A 135 -18.62 0.65 -2.10
CA ALA A 135 -19.92 0.64 -2.78
C ALA A 135 -20.20 -0.62 -3.62
N SER A 136 -19.18 -1.42 -3.97
CA SER A 136 -19.34 -2.53 -4.92
C SER A 136 -20.14 -3.73 -4.39
N GLY A 137 -20.31 -3.85 -3.07
CA GLY A 137 -20.93 -5.01 -2.41
C GLY A 137 -20.15 -6.32 -2.58
N SER A 138 -18.98 -6.29 -3.23
CA SER A 138 -18.11 -7.45 -3.47
C SER A 138 -16.95 -7.46 -2.48
N ARG A 139 -16.46 -8.65 -2.14
CA ARG A 139 -15.26 -8.77 -1.28
C ARG A 139 -14.02 -8.35 -2.07
N HIS A 140 -13.40 -7.24 -1.66
CA HIS A 140 -12.10 -6.78 -2.15
C HIS A 140 -11.05 -6.93 -1.06
N PRO A 141 -9.75 -7.04 -1.43
CA PRO A 141 -8.67 -6.98 -0.45
C PRO A 141 -8.72 -5.67 0.32
N LEU A 142 -8.33 -5.72 1.59
CA LEU A 142 -8.08 -4.53 2.38
C LEU A 142 -6.88 -3.78 1.79
N VAL A 143 -7.04 -2.51 1.44
CA VAL A 143 -5.93 -1.66 1.00
C VAL A 143 -5.42 -0.84 2.18
N VAL A 144 -4.19 -1.11 2.61
CA VAL A 144 -3.53 -0.38 3.69
C VAL A 144 -2.42 0.47 3.08
N ALA A 145 -2.34 1.75 3.41
CA ALA A 145 -1.20 2.60 3.06
C ALA A 145 -0.31 2.83 4.27
N GLY A 146 0.99 2.98 4.05
CA GLY A 146 1.96 3.33 5.07
C GLY A 146 3.20 3.94 4.45
N GLY A 147 4.25 4.10 5.26
CA GLY A 147 5.48 4.75 4.83
C GLY A 147 5.49 6.25 5.12
N PHE A 148 6.64 6.87 4.83
CA PHE A 148 6.93 8.22 5.26
C PHE A 148 5.94 9.26 4.70
N ALA A 149 5.60 9.17 3.42
CA ALA A 149 4.68 10.13 2.80
C ALA A 149 3.26 10.02 3.38
N ALA A 150 2.75 8.80 3.59
CA ALA A 150 1.46 8.57 4.25
C ALA A 150 1.45 9.05 5.72
N SER A 151 2.58 8.91 6.43
CA SER A 151 2.69 9.33 7.82
C SER A 151 2.76 10.86 7.99
N LEU A 152 3.25 11.58 6.99
CA LEU A 152 3.29 13.05 7.00
C LEU A 152 1.92 13.66 6.69
N ASN A 153 1.23 13.11 5.69
CA ASN A 153 -0.09 13.57 5.29
C ASN A 153 -0.94 12.37 4.85
N PRO A 154 -1.79 11.82 5.75
CA PRO A 154 -2.53 10.59 5.47
C PRO A 154 -3.72 10.79 4.54
N GLU A 155 -4.26 12.01 4.42
CA GLU A 155 -5.51 12.26 3.71
C GLU A 155 -5.43 12.00 2.19
N PRO A 156 -4.37 12.42 1.47
CA PRO A 156 -4.18 12.03 0.08
C PRO A 156 -4.11 10.52 -0.14
N ALA A 157 -3.54 9.77 0.80
CA ALA A 157 -3.52 8.31 0.74
C ALA A 157 -4.91 7.70 1.01
N GLY A 158 -5.72 8.36 1.85
CA GLY A 158 -7.07 7.93 2.18
C GLY A 158 -8.07 7.93 1.04
N VAL A 159 -7.75 8.60 -0.08
CA VAL A 159 -8.53 8.54 -1.32
C VAL A 159 -8.59 7.11 -1.89
N PHE A 160 -7.53 6.32 -1.70
CA PHE A 160 -7.43 4.95 -2.22
C PHE A 160 -7.21 3.90 -1.13
N ALA A 161 -6.86 4.26 0.11
CA ALA A 161 -6.62 3.31 1.19
C ALA A 161 -7.84 3.18 2.13
N ASP A 162 -8.09 1.97 2.60
CA ASP A 162 -9.11 1.66 3.61
C ASP A 162 -8.58 1.98 5.02
N ALA A 163 -7.28 1.80 5.25
CA ALA A 163 -6.58 2.19 6.45
C ALA A 163 -5.20 2.77 6.10
N VAL A 164 -4.70 3.68 6.93
CA VAL A 164 -3.40 4.34 6.79
C VAL A 164 -2.62 4.19 8.09
N VAL A 165 -1.43 3.60 8.01
CA VAL A 165 -0.48 3.53 9.11
C VAL A 165 0.29 4.85 9.17
N VAL A 166 0.08 5.58 10.25
CA VAL A 166 0.68 6.87 10.57
C VAL A 166 1.75 6.64 11.63
N GLY A 167 3.01 6.65 11.20
CA GLY A 167 4.17 6.41 12.05
C GLY A 167 4.94 5.15 11.66
N ASP A 168 5.49 4.46 12.67
CA ASP A 168 6.37 3.32 12.52
C ASP A 168 5.54 2.06 12.25
N GLY A 169 5.54 1.62 10.99
CA GLY A 169 4.70 0.52 10.56
C GLY A 169 5.08 -0.82 11.16
N GLU A 170 6.32 -0.97 11.61
CA GLU A 170 6.82 -2.15 12.31
C GLU A 170 6.01 -2.43 13.59
N ARG A 171 5.49 -1.38 14.24
CA ARG A 171 4.69 -1.49 15.47
C ARG A 171 3.22 -1.84 15.19
N ALA A 172 2.71 -1.47 14.02
CA ALA A 172 1.32 -1.72 13.63
C ALA A 172 1.14 -3.03 12.85
N THR A 173 2.20 -3.56 12.22
CA THR A 173 2.10 -4.68 11.27
C THR A 173 1.47 -5.93 11.86
N ASP A 174 1.90 -6.37 13.05
CA ASP A 174 1.34 -7.59 13.66
C ASP A 174 -0.11 -7.38 14.08
N SER A 175 -0.41 -6.26 14.76
CA SER A 175 -1.76 -5.89 15.17
C SER A 175 -2.75 -5.76 13.99
N LEU A 176 -2.26 -5.37 12.81
CA LEU A 176 -3.07 -5.31 11.58
C LEU A 176 -3.37 -6.69 11.00
N LEU A 177 -2.51 -7.68 11.23
CA LEU A 177 -2.65 -9.04 10.68
C LEU A 177 -3.33 -10.02 11.64
N ASP A 178 -3.27 -9.76 12.96
CA ASP A 178 -3.83 -10.62 14.00
C ASP A 178 -5.35 -10.87 13.88
N PRO A 179 -6.20 -9.88 13.49
CA PRO A 179 -7.61 -10.13 13.22
C PRO A 179 -7.88 -11.05 12.02
N GLY A 180 -6.85 -11.33 11.20
CA GLY A 180 -6.97 -12.14 10.00
C GLY A 180 -7.56 -11.37 8.80
N PRO A 181 -8.04 -12.10 7.77
CA PRO A 181 -8.41 -11.49 6.50
C PRO A 181 -9.80 -10.81 6.55
N GLY A 182 -9.82 -9.51 6.83
CA GLY A 182 -11.03 -8.68 6.72
C GLY A 182 -11.34 -8.18 5.30
N SER A 183 -12.23 -7.18 5.19
CA SER A 183 -12.58 -6.56 3.90
C SER A 183 -12.86 -5.07 4.03
N ALA A 184 -12.54 -4.32 2.97
CA ALA A 184 -12.77 -2.88 2.83
C ALA A 184 -14.22 -2.43 3.11
N GLY A 185 -15.21 -3.30 2.88
CA GLY A 185 -16.63 -2.98 3.09
C GLY A 185 -17.17 -3.27 4.50
N ASP A 186 -16.37 -3.89 5.38
CA ASP A 186 -16.80 -4.26 6.72
C ASP A 186 -16.53 -3.12 7.72
N ALA A 187 -17.57 -2.35 8.02
CA ALA A 187 -17.49 -1.24 8.97
C ALA A 187 -17.19 -1.69 10.41
N GLY A 188 -17.46 -2.95 10.79
CA GLY A 188 -17.05 -3.50 12.08
C GLY A 188 -15.55 -3.72 12.13
N PHE A 189 -15.02 -4.40 11.11
CA PHE A 189 -13.59 -4.64 10.95
C PHE A 189 -12.78 -3.34 10.86
N LEU A 190 -13.23 -2.35 10.07
CA LEU A 190 -12.57 -1.05 9.97
C LEU A 190 -12.57 -0.28 11.31
N ARG A 191 -13.60 -0.44 12.14
CA ARG A 191 -13.62 0.15 13.50
C ARG A 191 -12.60 -0.54 14.41
N GLU A 192 -12.53 -1.87 14.34
CA GLU A 192 -11.50 -2.65 15.06
C GLU A 192 -10.09 -2.17 14.68
N LEU A 193 -9.81 -2.01 13.37
CA LEU A 193 -8.52 -1.48 12.92
C LEU A 193 -8.22 -0.07 13.45
N SER A 194 -9.23 0.79 13.54
CA SER A 194 -9.06 2.17 14.05
C SER A 194 -8.72 2.23 15.55
N SER A 195 -8.85 1.11 16.28
CA SER A 195 -8.40 1.02 17.67
C SER A 195 -6.90 0.74 17.80
N ILE A 196 -6.23 0.36 16.72
CA ILE A 196 -4.80 0.09 16.70
C ILE A 196 -4.03 1.44 16.74
N PRO A 197 -3.09 1.64 17.68
CA PRO A 197 -2.26 2.84 17.72
C PRO A 197 -1.56 3.11 16.38
N GLY A 198 -1.63 4.36 15.91
CA GLY A 198 -1.07 4.74 14.62
C GLY A 198 -1.90 4.37 13.40
N VAL A 199 -3.08 3.73 13.53
CA VAL A 199 -3.93 3.40 12.38
C VAL A 199 -5.05 4.43 12.21
N TYR A 200 -4.97 5.20 11.13
CA TYR A 200 -6.02 6.10 10.66
C TYR A 200 -6.93 5.38 9.66
N VAL A 201 -8.24 5.46 9.85
CA VAL A 201 -9.23 4.90 8.91
C VAL A 201 -9.99 6.04 8.26
N PRO A 202 -9.64 6.46 7.03
CA PRO A 202 -10.23 7.62 6.37
C PRO A 202 -11.76 7.54 6.25
N GLY A 203 -12.32 6.33 6.14
CA GLY A 203 -13.78 6.11 6.04
C GLY A 203 -14.53 6.44 7.32
N GLY A 204 -13.82 6.57 8.43
CA GLY A 204 -14.35 6.90 9.75
C GLY A 204 -14.51 8.38 10.02
N TYR A 205 -14.26 9.26 9.04
CA TYR A 205 -14.26 10.72 9.24
C TYR A 205 -15.03 11.45 8.14
N ARG A 206 -15.59 12.59 8.50
CA ARG A 206 -16.26 13.53 7.59
C ARG A 206 -15.42 14.78 7.45
N LEU A 207 -15.16 15.18 6.20
CA LEU A 207 -14.54 16.47 5.89
C LEU A 207 -15.61 17.55 5.95
N ALA A 208 -15.49 18.48 6.90
CA ALA A 208 -16.30 19.69 6.98
C ALA A 208 -15.58 20.80 6.22
N CYS A 209 -16.11 21.22 5.08
CA CYS A 209 -15.56 22.31 4.28
C CYS A 209 -16.41 23.58 4.43
N GLU A 210 -15.84 24.74 4.13
CA GLU A 210 -16.58 26.01 4.12
C GLU A 210 -17.65 26.03 3.02
N ASP A 211 -18.82 26.60 3.34
CA ASP A 211 -19.99 26.64 2.44
C ASP A 211 -19.79 27.60 1.25
N SER A 212 -18.76 28.45 1.25
CA SER A 212 -18.48 29.42 0.19
C SER A 212 -17.00 29.79 0.12
N PRO A 213 -16.42 29.95 -1.08
CA PRO A 213 -15.04 30.43 -1.20
C PRO A 213 -14.91 31.84 -0.61
N PRO A 214 -13.74 32.19 -0.04
CA PRO A 214 -13.50 33.55 0.46
C PRO A 214 -13.82 34.60 -0.61
N ARG A 215 -14.45 35.71 -0.20
CA ARG A 215 -14.87 36.77 -1.13
C ARG A 215 -13.68 37.26 -1.96
N GLY A 216 -13.74 37.04 -3.27
CA GLY A 216 -12.74 37.51 -4.24
C GLY A 216 -11.95 36.40 -4.95
N GLU A 217 -12.09 35.14 -4.53
CA GLU A 217 -11.45 34.01 -5.21
C GLU A 217 -12.33 33.39 -6.31
N PRO A 218 -11.75 32.89 -7.41
CA PRO A 218 -12.51 32.26 -8.47
C PRO A 218 -13.27 31.03 -7.96
N ARG A 219 -14.52 30.85 -8.42
CA ARG A 219 -15.45 29.76 -8.08
C ARG A 219 -14.91 28.33 -8.37
N ALA A 220 -13.71 28.22 -8.93
CA ALA A 220 -12.97 26.98 -9.17
C ALA A 220 -12.06 26.57 -7.99
N ALA A 221 -11.94 27.39 -6.95
CA ALA A 221 -11.22 27.03 -5.73
C ALA A 221 -11.99 25.91 -4.98
N MET A 222 -11.27 24.85 -4.58
CA MET A 222 -11.82 23.84 -3.67
C MET A 222 -12.22 24.52 -2.36
N PRO A 223 -13.36 24.17 -1.75
CA PRO A 223 -13.79 24.78 -0.50
C PRO A 223 -12.75 24.46 0.59
N ALA A 224 -12.41 25.45 1.40
CA ALA A 224 -11.40 25.31 2.44
C ALA A 224 -11.85 24.26 3.46
N LEU A 225 -10.96 23.32 3.80
CA LEU A 225 -11.21 22.34 4.85
C LEU A 225 -11.22 23.04 6.21
N ARG A 226 -12.36 22.96 6.91
CA ARG A 226 -12.55 23.55 8.24
C ARG A 226 -12.22 22.56 9.35
N ALA A 227 -12.68 21.32 9.21
CA ALA A 227 -12.46 20.27 10.20
C ALA A 227 -12.54 18.88 9.58
N ILE A 228 -11.91 17.91 10.25
CA ILE A 228 -12.07 16.48 9.99
C ILE A 228 -12.76 15.92 11.24
N GLU A 229 -14.01 15.51 11.11
CA GLU A 229 -14.85 15.10 12.23
C GLU A 229 -15.01 13.58 12.27
N PRO A 230 -14.77 12.93 13.42
CA PRO A 230 -14.96 11.50 13.54
C PRO A 230 -16.44 11.11 13.44
N LEU A 231 -16.71 10.01 12.75
CA LEU A 231 -17.99 9.32 12.79
C LEU A 231 -18.12 8.51 14.10
N PRO A 232 -19.35 8.17 14.53
CA PRO A 232 -19.55 7.37 15.75
C PRO A 232 -18.73 6.08 15.75
N GLY A 233 -17.97 5.86 16.83
CA GLY A 233 -17.13 4.68 17.01
C GLY A 233 -15.70 4.80 16.45
N PHE A 234 -15.33 5.93 15.87
CA PHE A 234 -13.95 6.24 15.46
C PHE A 234 -13.29 7.21 16.45
N PRO A 235 -11.95 7.12 16.65
CA PRO A 235 -11.25 7.98 17.59
C PRO A 235 -11.25 9.45 17.14
N ALA A 236 -11.34 10.38 18.08
CA ALA A 236 -11.27 11.82 17.76
C ALA A 236 -9.84 12.29 17.42
N LEU A 237 -8.83 11.53 17.83
CA LEU A 237 -7.42 11.80 17.57
C LEU A 237 -6.74 10.48 17.22
N VAL A 238 -6.01 10.47 16.11
CA VAL A 238 -5.08 9.38 15.78
C VAL A 238 -3.67 9.85 16.11
N ALA A 239 -3.11 9.32 17.19
CA ALA A 239 -1.72 9.58 17.53
C ALA A 239 -0.81 8.82 16.57
N ARG A 240 0.18 9.51 16.02
CA ARG A 240 1.26 8.87 15.26
C ARG A 240 2.05 7.97 16.21
N GLU A 241 2.14 6.68 15.89
CA GLU A 241 2.92 5.74 16.67
C GLU A 241 4.40 5.84 16.25
N VAL A 242 5.29 6.21 17.15
CA VAL A 242 6.74 6.32 16.86
C VAL A 242 7.56 5.69 17.97
N LEU A 243 8.70 5.11 17.59
CA LEU A 243 9.71 4.66 18.52
C LEU A 243 10.29 5.85 19.28
N ASP A 244 10.25 5.81 20.61
CA ASP A 244 10.97 6.79 21.42
C ASP A 244 12.48 6.52 21.31
N LEU A 245 13.16 7.35 20.52
CA LEU A 245 14.60 7.25 20.32
C LEU A 245 15.40 7.41 21.61
N ARG A 246 14.83 8.04 22.65
CA ARG A 246 15.48 8.17 23.97
C ARG A 246 15.42 6.87 24.78
N ALA A 247 14.59 5.91 24.38
CA ALA A 247 14.55 4.58 24.97
C ALA A 247 15.64 3.65 24.41
N LEU A 248 16.34 4.05 23.35
CA LEU A 248 17.43 3.28 22.77
C LEU A 248 18.73 3.48 23.56
N PRO A 249 19.54 2.42 23.75
CA PRO A 249 20.86 2.55 24.37
C PRO A 249 21.77 3.44 23.49
N PRO A 250 22.67 4.22 24.11
CA PRO A 250 23.64 5.06 23.39
C PRO A 250 24.68 4.24 22.61
#